data_AF-A0A978TA28-F1
#
_entry.id   AF-A0A978TA28-F1
#
_cell.length_a   1.000
_cell.length_b   1.000
_cell.length_c   1.000
_cell.angle_alpha   90.00
_cell.angle_beta   90.00
_cell.angle_gamma   90.00
#
_symmetry.space_group_name_H-M   'P 1'
#
loop_
_entity.id
_entity.type
_entity.pdbx_description
1 polymer ?
#
loop_
_entity_poly.entity_id
_entity_poly.type
_entity_poly.pdbx_seq_one_letter_code
_entity_poly.pdbx_strand_id
1 'polypeptide(L)' 'MLVMITENQLLTPQTVCQTCLWADQNGQPRWRQGHLGCGRVVANSGHDQPPQFECQMGFRVTSID' A
#
# COMPACT_ATOMS: atom_id res chain seq x y z
N MET A 1 -8.53 -2.94 -5.43
CA MET A 1 -7.25 -3.66 -5.21
C MET A 1 -6.14 -2.71 -4.74
N LEU A 2 -5.25 -3.12 -3.82
CA LEU A 2 -4.08 -2.31 -3.44
C LEU A 2 -2.93 -2.47 -4.43
N VAL A 3 -2.17 -1.41 -4.70
CA VAL A 3 -0.96 -1.41 -5.54
C VAL A 3 0.16 -0.57 -4.92
N MET A 4 1.41 -1.00 -5.13
CA MET A 4 2.61 -0.20 -4.88
C MET A 4 2.80 0.81 -5.99
N ILE A 5 3.03 2.07 -5.64
CA ILE A 5 3.38 3.13 -6.57
C ILE A 5 4.90 3.25 -6.60
N THR A 6 5.47 3.15 -7.79
CA THR A 6 6.85 3.53 -8.08
C THR A 6 6.84 4.72 -9.04
N GLU A 7 8.00 5.23 -9.44
CA GLU A 7 8.10 6.37 -10.35
C GLU A 7 7.38 6.14 -11.69
N ASN A 8 7.40 4.91 -12.21
CA ASN A 8 6.95 4.62 -13.58
C ASN A 8 5.95 3.46 -13.70
N GLN A 9 5.68 2.74 -12.60
CA GLN A 9 4.86 1.53 -12.64
C GLN A 9 4.04 1.35 -11.36
N LEU A 10 2.88 0.72 -11.52
CA LEU A 10 2.07 0.19 -10.42
C LEU A 10 2.37 -1.30 -10.27
N LEU A 11 2.76 -1.72 -9.07
CA LEU A 11 3.07 -3.11 -8.77
C LEU A 11 1.94 -3.73 -7.94
N THR A 12 1.42 -4.88 -8.39
CA THR A 12 0.44 -5.62 -7.61
C THR A 12 1.11 -6.35 -6.44
N PRO A 13 0.45 -6.45 -5.28
CA PRO A 13 1.03 -7.06 -4.07
C PRO A 13 1.14 -8.58 -4.14
N GLN A 14 0.96 -9.21 -5.31
CA GLN A 14 1.09 -10.66 -5.46
C GLN A 14 2.53 -11.15 -5.15
N THR A 15 3.51 -10.25 -5.19
CA THR A 15 4.93 -10.52 -4.97
C THR A 15 5.53 -9.60 -3.91
N VAL A 16 4.99 -9.61 -2.69
CA VAL A 16 5.70 -9.07 -1.52
C VAL A 16 6.42 -10.21 -0.80
N CYS A 17 7.68 -10.00 -0.40
CA CYS A 17 8.42 -10.99 0.39
C CYS A 17 7.72 -11.22 1.74
N GLN A 18 7.81 -12.44 2.27
CA GLN A 18 7.24 -12.80 3.59
C GLN A 18 7.79 -11.94 4.75
N THR A 19 8.97 -11.35 4.58
CA THR A 19 9.59 -10.44 5.55
C THR A 19 9.17 -8.98 5.37
N CYS A 20 8.34 -8.66 4.37
CA CYS A 20 7.85 -7.31 4.18
C CYS A 20 6.90 -6.92 5.31
N LEU A 21 7.06 -5.73 5.89
CA LEU A 21 6.13 -5.22 6.90
C LEU A 21 4.69 -5.10 6.37
N TRP A 22 4.54 -4.97 5.05
CA TRP A 22 3.26 -4.96 4.35
C TRP A 22 2.55 -6.32 4.34
N ALA A 23 3.30 -7.43 4.41
CA ALA A 23 2.75 -8.77 4.36
C ALA A 23 2.28 -9.24 5.75
N ASP A 24 1.09 -9.82 5.81
CA ASP A 24 0.63 -10.65 6.92
C ASP A 24 1.33 -12.03 6.87
N GLN A 25 0.96 -12.92 7.79
CA GLN A 25 1.53 -14.27 7.86
C GLN A 25 1.27 -15.15 6.62
N ASN A 26 0.37 -14.73 5.73
CA ASN A 26 0.05 -15.40 4.47
C ASN A 26 0.67 -14.70 3.25
N GLY A 27 1.49 -13.66 3.46
CA GLY A 27 2.02 -12.85 2.36
C GLY A 27 1.07 -11.78 1.82
N GLN A 28 -0.09 -11.57 2.45
CA GLN A 28 -1.11 -10.63 1.97
C GLN A 28 -0.94 -9.25 2.60
N PRO A 29 -1.32 -8.15 1.91
CA PRO A 29 -1.38 -6.82 2.49
C PRO A 29 -2.06 -6.78 3.86
N ARG A 30 -1.41 -6.20 4.89
CA ARG A 30 -1.99 -5.88 6.21
C ARG A 30 -3.02 -4.74 6.14
N TRP A 31 -4.03 -4.90 5.31
CA TRP A 31 -5.09 -3.93 5.10
C TRP A 31 -6.28 -4.25 6.00
N ARG A 32 -6.65 -3.30 6.86
CA ARG A 32 -7.79 -3.45 7.77
C ARG A 32 -8.53 -2.13 7.86
N GLN A 33 -9.85 -2.14 7.66
CA GLN A 33 -10.72 -0.98 7.84
C GLN A 33 -10.24 0.29 7.09
N GLY A 34 -9.78 0.14 5.85
CA GLY A 34 -9.28 1.28 5.06
C GLY A 34 -7.88 1.77 5.43
N HIS A 35 -7.17 1.06 6.29
CA HIS A 35 -5.84 1.44 6.77
C HIS A 35 -4.80 0.37 6.46
N LEU A 36 -3.61 0.84 6.08
CA LEU A 36 -2.43 0.03 5.94
C LEU A 36 -1.73 -0.12 7.30
N GLY A 37 -1.76 -1.32 7.89
CA GLY A 37 -1.22 -1.54 9.24
C GLY A 37 0.29 -1.27 9.41
N CYS A 38 1.06 -1.31 8.32
CA CYS A 38 2.50 -1.02 8.31
C CYS A 38 2.83 0.39 7.80
N GLY A 39 1.84 1.25 7.61
CA GLY A 39 2.06 2.56 7.01
C GLY A 39 1.20 3.65 7.59
N ARG A 40 1.43 4.85 7.09
CA ARG A 40 0.71 6.07 7.47
C ARG A 40 0.01 6.65 6.25
N VAL A 41 -1.10 7.34 6.48
CA VAL A 41 -1.76 8.11 5.42
C VAL A 41 -0.83 9.23 4.97
N VAL A 42 -0.64 9.35 3.65
CA VAL A 42 0.01 10.52 3.05
C VAL A 42 -1.11 11.51 2.74
N ALA A 43 -1.21 12.57 3.54
CA ALA A 43 -2.18 13.62 3.29
C ALA A 43 -1.94 14.22 1.90
N ASN A 44 -3.03 14.48 1.17
CA ASN A 44 -3.10 15.00 -0.21
C ASN A 44 -3.29 13.94 -1.29
N SER A 45 -4.47 13.36 -1.30
CA SER A 45 -5.16 13.01 -2.54
C SER A 45 -6.35 13.96 -2.60
N GLY A 46 -6.47 14.77 -3.66
CA GLY A 46 -7.64 15.64 -3.85
C GLY A 46 -8.95 14.85 -3.75
N HIS A 47 -10.11 15.51 -3.68
CA HIS A 47 -11.41 14.86 -3.43
C HIS A 47 -11.71 13.66 -4.38
N ASP A 48 -11.10 13.63 -5.57
CA ASP A 48 -11.25 12.58 -6.59
C ASP A 48 -10.12 11.53 -6.64
N GLN A 49 -9.11 11.62 -5.77
CA GLN A 49 -7.99 10.68 -5.79
C GLN A 49 -8.09 9.66 -4.64
N PRO A 50 -7.77 8.38 -4.90
CA PRO A 50 -7.76 7.37 -3.86
C PRO A 50 -6.72 7.70 -2.79
N PRO A 51 -6.99 7.33 -1.52
CA PRO A 51 -6.07 7.61 -0.42
C PRO A 51 -4.73 6.92 -0.66
N GLN A 52 -3.65 7.67 -0.44
CA GLN A 52 -2.28 7.15 -0.50
C GLN A 52 -1.72 6.89 0.89
N PHE A 53 -0.87 5.86 0.98
CA PHE A 53 -0.20 5.47 2.22
C PHE A 53 1.29 5.28 1.97
N GLU A 54 2.10 5.61 2.96
CA GLU A 54 3.54 5.36 2.98
C GLU A 54 3.81 4.24 3.96
N CYS A 55 4.34 3.12 3.46
CA CYS A 55 4.80 2.01 4.28
C CYS A 55 6.06 2.42 5.06
N GLN A 56 6.27 1.85 6.24
CA GLN A 56 7.51 2.02 7.02
C GLN A 56 8.78 1.66 6.26
N MET A 57 8.67 0.81 5.23
CA MET A 57 9.78 0.48 4.32
C MET A 57 10.08 1.57 3.27
N GLY A 58 9.32 2.67 3.26
CA GLY A 58 9.56 3.86 2.42
C GLY A 58 8.81 3.91 1.09
N PHE A 59 8.09 2.85 0.70
CA PHE A 59 7.32 2.84 -0.55
C PHE A 59 5.88 3.36 -0.37
N ARG A 60 5.31 3.88 -1.45
CA ARG A 60 3.91 4.35 -1.49
C ARG A 60 2.97 3.27 -1.98
N VAL A 61 1.75 3.25 -1.44
CA VAL A 61 0.67 2.38 -1.90
C VAL A 61 -0.62 3.18 -2.05
N THR A 62 -1.48 2.73 -2.96
CA THR A 62 -2.84 3.25 -3.13
C THR A 62 -3.81 2.12 -3.44
N SER A 63 -5.10 2.40 -3.30
CA SER A 63 -6.15 1.56 -3.85
C SER A 63 -6.48 2.00 -5.26
N ILE A 64 -6.58 1.04 -6.17
CA ILE A 64 -7.22 1.20 -7.47
C ILE A 64 -8.48 0.34 -7.48
N ASP A 65 -9.53 0.74 -8.20
CA ASP A 65 -10.70 -0.12 -8.42
C ASP A 65 -10.33 -1.34 -9.26
#